data_AF-A0A964VSR4-F1
#
_entry.id   AF-A0A964VSR4-F1
#
_cell.length_a   1.000
_cell.length_b   1.000
_cell.length_c   1.000
_cell.angle_alpha   90.00
_cell.angle_beta   90.00
_cell.angle_gamma   90.00
#
_symmetry.space_group_name_H-M   'P 1'
#
loop_
_entity.id
_entity.type
_entity.pdbx_description
1 polymer ?
#
loop_
_entity_poly.entity_id
_entity_poly.type
_entity_poly.pdbx_seq_one_letter_code
_entity_poly.pdbx_strand_id
1 'polypeptide(L)'
;MKNTNMKKALVTLAAVALTVSSFAQGTLNWGNNFGSTQFRAPIYGPEPGNVSLAKTGQSTAVSFPLGSTVYSGGLLQGTGFTMALYFGPSGVTDPAGLTFVSSATFRTAASQVAPAGMTFPAVVTLGGILPGQTAKLQIRVWDNAGGTITSFANAVTGAASPLFLSGFLGGTDTSGNIFLTPNSIGWTSFNIYTIPEPGTFVLAGLGAAGLLIFRRRK
;
A
#
# COMPACT_ATOMS: atom_id res chain seq x y z
N MET A 1 -53.20 26.96 3.65
CA MET A 1 -52.43 26.67 4.89
C MET A 1 -51.14 25.95 4.49
N LYS A 2 -49.97 26.62 4.57
CA LYS A 2 -48.68 26.07 4.11
C LYS A 2 -48.25 24.96 5.07
N ASN A 3 -48.16 23.71 4.60
CA ASN A 3 -47.89 22.55 5.44
C ASN A 3 -46.39 22.50 5.83
N THR A 4 -45.99 23.37 6.76
CA THR A 4 -44.62 23.55 7.26
C THR A 4 -44.08 22.33 8.00
N ASN A 5 -44.95 21.47 8.54
CA ASN A 5 -44.57 20.28 9.30
C ASN A 5 -44.07 19.14 8.39
N MET A 6 -44.68 18.95 7.22
CA MET A 6 -44.25 17.92 6.25
C MET A 6 -42.84 18.18 5.71
N LYS A 7 -42.48 19.46 5.51
CA LYS A 7 -41.14 19.85 5.05
C LYS A 7 -40.06 19.57 6.09
N LYS A 8 -40.34 19.84 7.37
CA LYS A 8 -39.41 19.52 8.47
C LYS A 8 -39.21 18.02 8.60
N ALA A 9 -40.29 17.23 8.53
CA ALA A 9 -40.22 15.77 8.58
C ALA A 9 -39.37 15.18 7.43
N LEU A 10 -39.55 15.67 6.20
CA LEU A 10 -38.75 15.24 5.05
C LEU A 10 -37.27 15.58 5.19
N VAL A 11 -36.94 16.78 5.71
CA VAL A 11 -35.55 17.17 5.95
C VAL A 11 -34.91 16.32 7.05
N THR A 12 -35.63 16.04 8.14
CA THR A 12 -35.13 15.16 9.21
C THR A 12 -34.94 13.73 8.72
N LEU A 13 -35.88 13.18 7.95
CA LEU A 13 -35.76 11.84 7.38
C LEU A 13 -34.58 11.73 6.40
N ALA A 14 -34.39 12.74 5.55
CA ALA A 14 -33.24 12.80 4.65
C ALA A 14 -31.91 12.89 5.41
N ALA A 15 -31.85 13.71 6.46
CA ALA A 15 -30.66 13.82 7.31
C ALA A 15 -30.33 12.49 8.01
N VAL A 16 -31.33 11.79 8.55
CA VAL A 16 -31.14 10.47 9.18
C VAL A 16 -30.68 9.43 8.16
N ALA A 17 -31.30 9.36 6.98
CA ALA A 17 -30.93 8.43 5.93
C ALA A 17 -29.47 8.63 5.44
N LEU A 18 -29.01 9.88 5.36
CA LEU A 18 -27.61 10.20 5.03
C LEU A 18 -26.66 9.75 6.14
N THR A 19 -27.01 9.90 7.41
CA THR A 19 -26.16 9.45 8.52
C THR A 19 -26.04 7.93 8.66
N VAL A 20 -27.06 7.14 8.28
CA VAL A 20 -26.96 5.67 8.36
C VAL A 20 -25.88 5.13 7.40
N SER A 21 -25.74 5.73 6.22
CA SER A 21 -24.71 5.32 5.24
C SER A 21 -23.27 5.57 5.69
N SER A 22 -23.02 6.49 6.64
CA SER A 22 -21.67 6.73 7.15
C SER A 22 -21.19 5.67 8.16
N PHE A 23 -22.11 4.92 8.79
CA PHE A 23 -21.76 3.93 9.81
C PHE A 23 -21.53 2.51 9.27
N ALA A 24 -21.80 2.26 7.99
CA ALA A 24 -21.67 0.93 7.37
C ALA A 24 -20.41 0.78 6.51
N GLN A 25 -19.26 1.32 6.94
CA GLN A 25 -17.99 1.16 6.21
C GLN A 25 -17.20 -0.05 6.70
N GLY A 26 -16.64 -0.81 5.77
CA GLY A 26 -15.76 -1.94 6.08
C GLY A 26 -14.45 -1.49 6.70
N THR A 27 -14.02 -2.15 7.77
CA THR A 27 -12.74 -1.88 8.45
C THR A 27 -11.68 -2.92 8.10
N LEU A 28 -10.41 -2.50 8.10
CA LEU A 28 -9.23 -3.35 7.91
C LEU A 28 -8.15 -2.94 8.91
N ASN A 29 -7.51 -3.90 9.58
CA ASN A 29 -6.28 -3.66 10.33
C ASN A 29 -5.09 -3.86 9.39
N TRP A 30 -4.42 -2.78 9.01
CA TRP A 30 -3.34 -2.82 8.04
C TRP A 30 -1.97 -2.66 8.68
N GLY A 31 -0.97 -3.28 8.06
CA GLY A 31 0.40 -3.32 8.56
C GLY A 31 1.15 -4.54 8.05
N ASN A 32 2.39 -4.71 8.50
CA ASN A 32 3.25 -5.81 8.08
C ASN A 32 3.81 -6.65 9.24
N ASN A 33 3.25 -6.48 10.44
CA ASN A 33 3.58 -7.28 11.61
C ASN A 33 2.36 -7.37 12.53
N PHE A 34 1.69 -8.52 12.53
CA PHE A 34 0.54 -8.83 13.39
C PHE A 34 0.90 -9.89 14.44
N GLY A 35 2.19 -9.96 14.83
CA GLY A 35 2.71 -10.97 15.73
C GLY A 35 3.55 -12.02 15.01
N SER A 36 4.46 -12.66 15.74
CA SER A 36 5.43 -13.63 15.20
C SER A 36 4.82 -14.97 14.81
N THR A 37 3.53 -15.20 15.09
CA THR A 37 2.82 -16.45 14.81
C THR A 37 1.63 -16.27 13.86
N GLN A 38 1.33 -15.04 13.45
CA GLN A 38 0.22 -14.75 12.54
C GLN A 38 0.73 -14.29 11.17
N PHE A 39 1.47 -13.18 11.16
CA PHE A 39 1.97 -12.62 9.91
C PHE A 39 3.04 -11.58 10.17
N ARG A 40 4.15 -11.71 9.44
CA ARG A 40 5.24 -10.75 9.45
C ARG A 40 5.93 -10.73 8.10
N ALA A 41 5.93 -9.57 7.45
CA ALA A 41 6.53 -9.35 6.13
C ALA A 41 7.42 -8.09 6.16
N PRO A 42 8.66 -8.18 6.69
CA PRO A 42 9.56 -7.04 6.76
C PRO A 42 9.91 -6.50 5.37
N ILE A 43 10.11 -5.18 5.26
CA ILE A 43 10.52 -4.55 4.00
C ILE A 43 12.01 -4.22 4.04
N TYR A 44 12.69 -4.49 2.94
CA TYR A 44 14.13 -4.33 2.78
C TYR A 44 14.49 -3.16 1.86
N GLY A 45 15.66 -2.59 2.08
CA GLY A 45 16.30 -1.62 1.19
C GLY A 45 16.87 -2.26 -0.07
N PRO A 46 17.42 -1.46 -1.00
CA PRO A 46 18.02 -1.98 -2.23
C PRO A 46 19.12 -2.99 -1.98
N GLU A 47 19.25 -3.97 -2.88
CA GLU A 47 20.29 -4.98 -2.82
C GLU A 47 21.66 -4.33 -3.13
N PRO A 48 22.66 -4.42 -2.23
CA PRO A 48 23.93 -3.69 -2.40
C PRO A 48 24.70 -4.07 -3.67
N GLY A 49 24.59 -5.32 -4.11
CA GLY A 49 25.24 -5.81 -5.34
C GLY A 49 24.51 -5.43 -6.63
N ASN A 50 23.23 -5.04 -6.55
CA ASN A 50 22.44 -4.57 -7.69
C ASN A 50 21.20 -3.81 -7.18
N VAL A 51 21.30 -2.47 -7.13
CA VAL A 51 20.24 -1.60 -6.58
C VAL A 51 18.95 -1.59 -7.38
N SER A 52 18.96 -2.11 -8.60
CA SER A 52 17.78 -2.26 -9.46
C SER A 52 17.16 -3.66 -9.39
N LEU A 53 17.73 -4.58 -8.62
CA LEU A 53 17.19 -5.93 -8.45
C LEU A 53 15.96 -5.91 -7.55
N ALA A 54 14.82 -6.30 -8.11
CA ALA A 54 13.60 -6.56 -7.37
C ALA A 54 13.55 -8.01 -6.89
N LYS A 55 13.32 -8.21 -5.59
CA LYS A 55 13.05 -9.50 -4.94
C LYS A 55 11.71 -9.44 -4.24
N THR A 56 11.02 -10.57 -4.21
CA THR A 56 9.76 -10.75 -3.51
C THR A 56 9.69 -12.17 -2.97
N GLY A 57 9.20 -12.31 -1.75
CA GLY A 57 9.12 -13.59 -1.05
C GLY A 57 9.50 -13.45 0.42
N GLN A 58 9.05 -14.39 1.25
CA GLN A 58 9.33 -14.36 2.68
C GLN A 58 10.79 -14.69 2.97
N SER A 59 11.35 -14.00 3.96
CA SER A 59 12.74 -14.19 4.38
C SER A 59 12.93 -15.40 5.29
N THR A 60 14.16 -15.87 5.36
CA THR A 60 14.58 -17.06 6.12
C THR A 60 14.70 -16.84 7.63
N ALA A 61 14.74 -15.59 8.11
CA ALA A 61 15.12 -15.28 9.49
C ALA A 61 14.07 -14.48 10.28
N VAL A 62 13.40 -13.52 9.65
CA VAL A 62 12.54 -12.53 10.35
C VAL A 62 11.11 -12.50 9.86
N SER A 63 10.77 -13.22 8.79
CA SER A 63 9.38 -13.29 8.28
C SER A 63 8.54 -14.33 9.02
N PHE A 64 7.22 -14.18 8.94
CA PHE A 64 6.30 -15.24 9.32
C PHE A 64 5.12 -15.30 8.33
N PRO A 65 4.86 -16.47 7.70
CA PRO A 65 5.67 -17.69 7.77
C PRO A 65 7.09 -17.47 7.21
N LEU A 66 8.04 -18.30 7.65
CA LEU A 66 9.40 -18.27 7.10
C LEU A 66 9.37 -18.67 5.63
N GLY A 67 10.22 -18.02 4.83
CA GLY A 67 10.44 -18.39 3.44
C GLY A 67 11.91 -18.67 3.14
N SER A 68 12.25 -18.71 1.85
CA SER A 68 13.59 -19.00 1.36
C SER A 68 14.29 -17.78 0.74
N THR A 69 13.64 -16.62 0.70
CA THR A 69 14.21 -15.44 0.02
C THR A 69 15.31 -14.82 0.89
N VAL A 70 16.49 -14.66 0.30
CA VAL A 70 17.62 -13.99 0.95
C VAL A 70 17.69 -12.56 0.46
N TYR A 71 17.53 -11.62 1.39
CA TYR A 71 17.73 -10.20 1.18
C TYR A 71 19.11 -9.80 1.69
N SER A 72 19.86 -9.06 0.89
CA SER A 72 21.13 -8.46 1.29
C SER A 72 21.00 -6.97 1.59
N GLY A 73 19.89 -6.35 1.18
CA GLY A 73 19.53 -5.00 1.63
C GLY A 73 19.20 -4.95 3.13
N GLY A 74 19.49 -3.82 3.78
CA GLY A 74 19.12 -3.61 5.18
C GLY A 74 17.60 -3.49 5.36
N LEU A 75 17.08 -3.82 6.54
CA LEU A 75 15.68 -3.58 6.89
C LEU A 75 15.40 -2.06 6.89
N LEU A 76 14.30 -1.65 6.26
CA LEU A 76 13.91 -0.24 6.23
C LEU A 76 13.53 0.26 7.63
N GLN A 77 13.98 1.45 8.01
CA GLN A 77 13.71 1.98 9.34
C GLN A 77 13.60 3.51 9.34
N GLY A 78 12.86 4.03 10.32
CA GLY A 78 12.69 5.45 10.54
C GLY A 78 11.78 6.13 9.51
N THR A 79 11.92 7.45 9.42
CA THR A 79 11.06 8.35 8.63
C THR A 79 11.54 8.61 7.21
N GLY A 80 12.69 8.05 6.81
CA GLY A 80 13.22 8.16 5.45
C GLY A 80 12.40 7.39 4.42
N PHE A 81 11.53 6.47 4.84
CA PHE A 81 10.72 5.64 3.97
C PHE A 81 9.26 5.66 4.40
N THR A 82 8.37 5.52 3.43
CA THR A 82 6.92 5.44 3.67
C THR A 82 6.38 4.13 3.13
N MET A 83 5.59 3.44 3.92
CA MET A 83 4.72 2.33 3.48
C MET A 83 3.28 2.85 3.42
N ALA A 84 2.58 2.56 2.34
CA ALA A 84 1.18 2.95 2.16
C ALA A 84 0.32 1.79 1.69
N LEU A 85 -0.92 1.83 2.14
CA LEU A 85 -1.99 0.96 1.70
C LEU A 85 -2.78 1.63 0.58
N TYR A 86 -2.95 0.89 -0.51
CA TYR A 86 -3.87 1.21 -1.59
C TYR A 86 -4.95 0.13 -1.67
N PHE A 87 -6.17 0.52 -2.03
CA PHE A 87 -7.28 -0.42 -2.19
C PHE A 87 -8.18 -0.08 -3.38
N GLY A 88 -8.98 -1.04 -3.79
CA GLY A 88 -10.09 -0.86 -4.71
C GLY A 88 -11.09 -2.02 -4.60
N PRO A 89 -12.15 -2.02 -5.42
CA PRO A 89 -13.09 -3.13 -5.51
C PRO A 89 -12.37 -4.49 -5.73
N SER A 90 -12.94 -5.58 -5.22
CA SER A 90 -12.33 -6.92 -5.27
C SER A 90 -11.98 -7.42 -6.69
N GLY A 91 -12.68 -6.92 -7.71
CA GLY A 91 -12.46 -7.24 -9.13
C GLY A 91 -11.33 -6.46 -9.81
N VAL A 92 -10.69 -5.49 -9.14
CA VAL A 92 -9.59 -4.72 -9.74
C VAL A 92 -8.40 -5.64 -10.03
N THR A 93 -7.92 -5.61 -11.27
CA THR A 93 -6.73 -6.34 -11.73
C THR A 93 -5.57 -5.42 -12.07
N ASP A 94 -5.84 -4.13 -12.33
CA ASP A 94 -4.83 -3.12 -12.62
C ASP A 94 -4.52 -2.28 -11.35
N PRO A 95 -3.27 -2.26 -10.87
CA PRO A 95 -2.85 -1.40 -9.76
C PRO A 95 -3.18 0.08 -9.93
N ALA A 96 -3.31 0.60 -11.16
CA ALA A 96 -3.71 1.98 -11.42
C ALA A 96 -5.16 2.27 -10.98
N GLY A 97 -6.00 1.25 -10.86
CA GLY A 97 -7.37 1.36 -10.36
C GLY A 97 -7.51 1.41 -8.84
N LEU A 98 -6.39 1.42 -8.09
CA LEU A 98 -6.40 1.49 -6.63
C LEU A 98 -6.27 2.93 -6.13
N THR A 99 -6.98 3.24 -5.06
CA THR A 99 -6.94 4.51 -4.33
C THR A 99 -6.12 4.40 -3.06
N PHE A 100 -5.40 5.47 -2.72
CA PHE A 100 -4.67 5.60 -1.46
C PHE A 100 -5.63 5.57 -0.26
N VAL A 101 -5.24 4.89 0.83
CA VAL A 101 -6.00 4.83 2.09
C VAL A 101 -5.25 5.52 3.21
N SER A 102 -4.04 5.03 3.49
CA SER A 102 -3.28 5.41 4.66
C SER A 102 -1.80 5.08 4.44
N SER A 103 -0.94 5.72 5.22
CA SER A 103 0.51 5.50 5.19
C SER A 103 1.11 5.55 6.59
N ALA A 104 2.26 4.91 6.75
CA ALA A 104 3.04 4.88 7.97
C ALA A 104 4.54 4.85 7.65
N THR A 105 5.34 5.39 8.56
CA THR A 105 6.80 5.25 8.54
C THR A 105 7.24 3.98 9.26
N PHE A 106 8.49 3.57 9.04
CA PHE A 106 9.04 2.37 9.64
C PHE A 106 9.50 2.63 11.07
N ARG A 107 9.42 1.58 11.89
CA ARG A 107 9.96 1.57 13.25
C ARG A 107 11.48 1.59 13.21
N THR A 108 12.09 2.17 14.23
CA THR A 108 13.55 2.20 14.41
C THR A 108 14.01 1.02 15.27
N ALA A 109 15.20 0.50 14.99
CA ALA A 109 15.86 -0.51 15.81
C ALA A 109 17.35 -0.17 15.94
N ALA A 110 18.00 -0.65 17.02
CA ALA A 110 19.42 -0.42 17.25
C ALA A 110 20.33 -1.22 16.29
N SER A 111 19.79 -2.24 15.63
CA SER A 111 20.50 -3.10 14.66
C SER A 111 19.53 -3.57 13.57
N GLN A 112 20.03 -4.32 12.58
CA GLN A 112 19.26 -4.94 11.50
C GLN A 112 18.44 -6.14 11.99
N VAL A 113 17.60 -5.90 13.00
CA VAL A 113 16.72 -6.87 13.64
C VAL A 113 15.33 -6.26 13.78
N ALA A 114 14.31 -7.11 14.00
CA ALA A 114 12.99 -6.62 14.38
C ALA A 114 13.11 -5.68 15.60
N PRO A 115 12.45 -4.52 15.60
CA PRO A 115 11.32 -4.15 14.74
C PRO A 115 11.66 -3.42 13.43
N ALA A 116 12.92 -3.33 13.00
CA ALA A 116 13.24 -2.75 11.69
C ALA A 116 12.52 -3.52 10.56
N GLY A 117 12.21 -2.80 9.47
CA GLY A 117 11.43 -3.29 8.34
C GLY A 117 9.94 -3.38 8.63
N MET A 118 9.46 -2.92 9.80
CA MET A 118 8.05 -3.01 10.22
C MET A 118 7.44 -1.65 10.51
N THR A 119 6.13 -1.53 10.34
CA THR A 119 5.34 -0.37 10.80
C THR A 119 4.53 -0.71 12.05
N PHE A 120 3.89 0.30 12.65
CA PHE A 120 2.81 0.06 13.60
C PHE A 120 1.52 -0.27 12.83
N PRO A 121 0.82 -1.37 13.18
CA PRO A 121 -0.49 -1.65 12.61
C PRO A 121 -1.50 -0.55 12.96
N ALA A 122 -2.44 -0.29 12.06
CA ALA A 122 -3.52 0.65 12.29
C ALA A 122 -4.82 0.14 11.68
N VAL A 123 -5.95 0.45 12.31
CA VAL A 123 -7.27 0.18 11.75
C VAL A 123 -7.66 1.34 10.83
N VAL A 124 -8.10 1.00 9.62
CA VAL A 124 -8.57 1.95 8.60
C VAL A 124 -9.97 1.56 8.13
N THR A 125 -10.73 2.55 7.65
CA THR A 125 -11.99 2.33 6.94
C THR A 125 -11.74 2.34 5.43
N LEU A 126 -12.37 1.42 4.72
CA LEU A 126 -12.31 1.34 3.27
C LEU A 126 -13.61 1.89 2.69
N GLY A 127 -13.58 3.17 2.29
CA GLY A 127 -14.75 3.87 1.77
C GLY A 127 -15.37 3.16 0.57
N GLY A 128 -16.70 3.04 0.56
CA GLY A 128 -17.44 2.41 -0.54
C GLY A 128 -17.43 0.88 -0.55
N ILE A 129 -16.84 0.22 0.45
CA ILE A 129 -16.93 -1.23 0.63
C ILE A 129 -17.58 -1.50 1.99
N LEU A 130 -18.63 -2.31 2.01
CA LEU A 130 -19.41 -2.60 3.22
C LEU A 130 -18.72 -3.69 4.08
N PRO A 131 -19.00 -3.76 5.40
CA PRO A 131 -18.65 -4.91 6.23
C PRO A 131 -19.10 -6.23 5.59
N GLY A 132 -18.30 -7.28 5.74
CA GLY A 132 -18.57 -8.59 5.14
C GLY A 132 -18.25 -8.70 3.64
N GLN A 133 -17.83 -7.62 2.98
CA GLN A 133 -17.28 -7.67 1.62
C GLN A 133 -15.75 -7.79 1.66
N THR A 134 -15.13 -7.98 0.49
CA THR A 134 -13.66 -8.02 0.34
C THR A 134 -13.17 -6.89 -0.57
N ALA A 135 -11.92 -6.48 -0.39
CA ALA A 135 -11.26 -5.44 -1.17
C ALA A 135 -9.99 -5.99 -1.85
N LYS A 136 -9.66 -5.46 -3.02
CA LYS A 136 -8.33 -5.65 -3.61
C LYS A 136 -7.37 -4.66 -2.95
N LEU A 137 -6.22 -5.15 -2.48
CA LEU A 137 -5.24 -4.37 -1.74
C LEU A 137 -3.87 -4.41 -2.42
N GLN A 138 -3.07 -3.39 -2.17
CA GLN A 138 -1.65 -3.35 -2.50
C GLN A 138 -0.88 -2.55 -1.45
N ILE A 139 0.30 -3.04 -1.09
CA ILE A 139 1.26 -2.29 -0.28
C ILE A 139 2.25 -1.62 -1.22
N ARG A 140 2.49 -0.33 -1.04
CA ARG A 140 3.50 0.44 -1.79
C ARG A 140 4.49 1.05 -0.82
N VAL A 141 5.77 0.99 -1.16
CA VAL A 141 6.85 1.52 -0.32
C VAL A 141 7.79 2.36 -1.18
N TRP A 142 8.21 3.51 -0.67
CA TRP A 142 9.16 4.39 -1.35
C TRP A 142 10.10 5.10 -0.37
N ASP A 143 11.23 5.55 -0.92
CA ASP A 143 12.13 6.51 -0.29
C ASP A 143 11.56 7.93 -0.38
N ASN A 144 11.47 8.61 0.76
CA ASN A 144 10.93 9.96 0.87
C ASN A 144 11.91 11.03 0.37
N ALA A 145 13.16 10.69 0.06
CA ALA A 145 14.21 11.62 -0.37
C ALA A 145 14.31 12.86 0.54
N GLY A 146 14.44 12.61 1.85
CA GLY A 146 14.48 13.67 2.87
C GLY A 146 13.16 14.42 3.08
N GLY A 147 12.03 13.87 2.63
CA GLY A 147 10.70 14.48 2.74
C GLY A 147 10.20 15.16 1.47
N THR A 148 11.01 15.19 0.41
CA THR A 148 10.64 15.79 -0.89
C THR A 148 9.61 14.93 -1.64
N ILE A 149 9.67 13.61 -1.49
CA ILE A 149 8.77 12.67 -2.15
C ILE A 149 7.66 12.26 -1.18
N THR A 150 6.45 12.75 -1.44
CA THR A 150 5.26 12.52 -0.61
C THR A 150 4.29 11.49 -1.19
N SER A 151 4.55 10.97 -2.39
CA SER A 151 3.70 9.98 -3.05
C SER A 151 4.52 8.96 -3.83
N PHE A 152 3.97 7.76 -3.95
CA PHE A 152 4.60 6.67 -4.71
C PHE A 152 4.78 7.00 -6.19
N ALA A 153 3.92 7.83 -6.78
CA ALA A 153 4.00 8.20 -8.20
C ALA A 153 5.27 8.97 -8.55
N ASN A 154 5.86 9.67 -7.57
CA ASN A 154 7.08 10.46 -7.74
C ASN A 154 8.33 9.73 -7.23
N ALA A 155 8.20 8.46 -6.83
CA ALA A 155 9.30 7.71 -6.24
C ALA A 155 10.33 7.29 -7.29
N VAL A 156 11.60 7.61 -7.04
CA VAL A 156 12.75 7.10 -7.83
C VAL A 156 13.22 5.74 -7.31
N THR A 157 13.08 5.52 -6.00
CA THR A 157 13.35 4.24 -5.34
C THR A 157 12.09 3.81 -4.60
N GLY A 158 11.55 2.66 -4.99
CA GLY A 158 10.33 2.13 -4.42
C GLY A 158 9.98 0.75 -4.95
N ALA A 159 8.97 0.14 -4.35
CA ALA A 159 8.41 -1.12 -4.80
C ALA A 159 6.97 -1.26 -4.32
N ALA A 160 6.25 -2.18 -4.94
CA ALA A 160 4.90 -2.54 -4.54
C ALA A 160 4.77 -4.05 -4.39
N SER A 161 3.94 -4.49 -3.45
CA SER A 161 3.54 -5.88 -3.36
C SER A 161 2.73 -6.29 -4.62
N PRO A 162 2.62 -7.60 -4.89
CA PRO A 162 1.53 -8.10 -5.73
C PRO A 162 0.18 -7.63 -5.19
N LEU A 163 -0.83 -7.60 -6.06
CA LEU A 163 -2.21 -7.40 -5.64
C LEU A 163 -2.68 -8.61 -4.82
N PHE A 164 -3.37 -8.35 -3.71
CA PHE A 164 -3.92 -9.41 -2.85
C PHE A 164 -5.33 -9.06 -2.40
N LEU A 165 -6.13 -10.06 -2.03
CA LEU A 165 -7.49 -9.87 -1.54
C LEU A 165 -7.48 -9.75 -0.01
N SER A 166 -8.25 -8.83 0.54
CA SER A 166 -8.50 -8.78 1.98
C SER A 166 -9.32 -9.98 2.44
N GLY A 167 -9.28 -10.26 3.75
CA GLY A 167 -10.39 -10.99 4.39
C GLY A 167 -11.69 -10.18 4.34
N PHE A 168 -12.79 -10.76 4.82
CA PHE A 168 -14.05 -10.04 4.98
C PHE A 168 -13.86 -8.83 5.90
N LEU A 169 -14.17 -7.64 5.40
CA LEU A 169 -13.96 -6.40 6.13
C LEU A 169 -14.84 -6.35 7.39
N GLY A 170 -14.30 -5.76 8.45
CA GLY A 170 -14.97 -5.67 9.73
C GLY A 170 -16.06 -4.60 9.77
N GLY A 171 -16.79 -4.55 10.87
CA GLY A 171 -17.91 -3.63 11.11
C GLY A 171 -19.24 -4.36 11.20
N THR A 172 -20.33 -3.59 11.31
CA THR A 172 -21.70 -4.14 11.36
C THR A 172 -22.41 -3.83 10.04
N ASP A 173 -22.93 -4.86 9.39
CA ASP A 173 -23.67 -4.68 8.12
C ASP A 173 -25.09 -4.13 8.35
N THR A 174 -25.82 -3.89 7.25
CA THR A 174 -27.21 -3.37 7.30
C THR A 174 -28.22 -4.33 7.93
N SER A 175 -27.87 -5.61 8.06
CA SER A 175 -28.69 -6.65 8.68
C SER A 175 -28.34 -6.85 10.16
N GLY A 176 -27.37 -6.11 10.70
CA GLY A 176 -26.91 -6.24 12.07
C GLY A 176 -25.86 -7.33 12.29
N ASN A 177 -25.37 -7.97 11.24
CA ASN A 177 -24.30 -8.97 11.37
C ASN A 177 -22.97 -8.27 11.67
N ILE A 178 -22.23 -8.81 12.63
CA ILE A 178 -20.93 -8.28 13.05
C ILE A 178 -19.81 -9.07 12.36
N PHE A 179 -18.95 -8.36 11.63
CA PHE A 179 -17.74 -8.88 11.04
C PHE A 179 -16.52 -8.39 11.82
N LEU A 180 -15.61 -9.30 12.15
CA LEU A 180 -14.35 -8.94 12.80
C LEU A 180 -13.42 -8.25 11.81
N THR A 181 -12.77 -7.16 12.24
CA THR A 181 -11.77 -6.47 11.43
C THR A 181 -10.62 -7.42 11.07
N PRO A 182 -10.42 -7.76 9.79
CA PRO A 182 -9.35 -8.66 9.38
C PRO A 182 -8.00 -7.92 9.38
N ASN A 183 -6.91 -8.69 9.45
CA ASN A 183 -5.56 -8.19 9.23
C ASN A 183 -5.23 -8.20 7.73
N SER A 184 -4.41 -7.25 7.25
CA SER A 184 -3.90 -7.21 5.87
C SER A 184 -2.80 -8.26 5.64
N ILE A 185 -3.18 -9.53 5.60
CA ILE A 185 -2.29 -10.68 5.39
C ILE A 185 -2.36 -11.18 3.94
N GLY A 186 -1.54 -12.18 3.60
CA GLY A 186 -1.58 -12.85 2.28
C GLY A 186 -0.66 -12.26 1.21
N TRP A 187 0.18 -11.29 1.56
CA TRP A 187 1.28 -10.77 0.74
C TRP A 187 2.64 -11.15 1.35
N THR A 188 3.73 -10.94 0.64
CA THR A 188 5.08 -11.37 1.07
C THR A 188 6.05 -10.20 1.15
N SER A 189 7.12 -10.38 1.93
CA SER A 189 8.22 -9.41 1.99
C SER A 189 8.79 -9.08 0.61
N PHE A 190 9.37 -7.90 0.46
CA PHE A 190 10.06 -7.45 -0.76
C PHE A 190 11.10 -6.39 -0.41
N ASN A 191 11.98 -6.07 -1.36
CA ASN A 191 12.87 -4.92 -1.27
C ASN A 191 12.42 -3.77 -2.17
N ILE A 192 12.69 -2.54 -1.75
CA ILE A 192 12.68 -1.39 -2.66
C ILE A 192 13.90 -1.45 -3.58
N TYR A 193 13.77 -0.90 -4.77
CA TYR A 193 14.84 -0.84 -5.77
C TYR A 193 14.74 0.46 -6.56
N THR A 194 15.84 0.86 -7.20
CA THR A 194 15.85 2.06 -8.05
C THR A 194 15.15 1.74 -9.36
N ILE A 195 14.11 2.50 -9.67
CA ILE A 195 13.34 2.41 -10.90
C ILE A 195 14.14 3.18 -11.96
N PRO A 196 14.65 2.52 -13.03
CA PRO A 196 15.33 3.24 -14.10
C PRO A 196 14.37 4.25 -14.73
N GLU A 197 14.76 5.52 -14.76
CA GLU A 197 13.93 6.58 -15.34
C GLU A 197 13.62 6.24 -16.82
N PRO A 198 12.34 6.24 -17.23
CA PRO A 198 11.98 5.98 -18.63
C PRO A 198 12.64 6.97 -19.61
N GLY A 199 12.91 8.19 -19.13
CA GLY A 199 13.50 9.27 -19.92
C GLY A 199 14.94 9.02 -20.36
N THR A 200 15.75 8.30 -19.58
CA THR A 200 17.17 8.09 -19.89
C THR A 200 17.35 7.28 -21.17
N PHE A 201 16.49 6.29 -21.41
CA PHE A 201 16.50 5.50 -22.64
C PHE A 201 16.00 6.30 -23.84
N VAL A 202 14.99 7.15 -23.66
CA VAL A 202 14.49 8.02 -24.73
C VAL A 202 15.54 9.07 -25.11
N LEU A 203 16.19 9.71 -24.13
CA LEU A 203 17.26 10.67 -24.39
C LEU A 203 18.48 10.00 -25.04
N ALA A 204 18.89 8.82 -24.56
CA ALA A 204 19.98 8.07 -25.17
C ALA A 204 19.64 7.67 -26.61
N GLY A 205 18.39 7.24 -26.87
CA GLY A 205 17.89 6.92 -28.20
C GLY A 205 17.86 8.14 -29.13
N LEU A 206 17.36 9.28 -28.66
CA LEU A 206 17.35 10.55 -29.41
C LEU A 206 18.78 11.06 -29.65
N GLY A 207 19.66 10.96 -28.67
CA GLY A 207 21.08 11.31 -28.79
C GLY A 207 21.79 10.45 -29.84
N ALA A 208 21.58 9.14 -29.81
CA ALA A 208 22.12 8.21 -30.81
C ALA A 208 21.55 8.48 -32.21
N ALA A 209 20.24 8.73 -32.33
CA ALA A 209 19.61 9.10 -33.59
C ALA A 209 20.18 10.42 -34.15
N GLY A 210 20.36 11.43 -33.30
CA GLY A 210 21.01 12.69 -33.67
C GLY A 210 22.43 12.47 -34.22
N LEU A 211 23.26 11.69 -33.52
CA LEU A 211 24.61 11.35 -33.98
C LEU A 211 24.62 10.62 -35.33
N LEU A 212 23.70 9.70 -35.57
CA LEU A 212 23.57 9.00 -36.87
C LEU A 212 23.15 9.93 -38.01
N ILE A 213 22.27 10.89 -37.74
CA ILE A 213 21.85 11.91 -38.72
C ILE A 213 23.03 12.82 -39.09
N PHE A 214 23.81 13.27 -38.11
CA PHE A 214 24.98 14.11 -38.38
C PHE A 214 26.15 13.33 -39.01
N ARG A 215 26.27 12.02 -38.77
CA ARG A 215 27.28 11.16 -39.42
C ARG A 215 27.02 10.96 -40.92
N ARG A 216 25.78 11.09 -41.37
CA ARG A 216 25.39 10.93 -42.78
C ARG A 216 25.62 12.16 -43.66
N ARG A 217 26.06 13.30 -43.10
CA ARG A 217 26.32 14.54 -43.84
C ARG A 217 27.79 14.71 -44.26
N LYS A 218 28.42 13.63 -44.74
CA LYS A 218 29.68 13.69 -45.49
C LYS A 218 29.50 13.00 -46.83
#